data_AF-A0A7L5FFQ5-F1
#
_entry.id   AF-A0A7L5FFQ5-F1
#
_cell.length_a   1.000
_cell.length_b   1.000
_cell.length_c   1.000
_cell.angle_alpha   90.00
_cell.angle_beta   90.00
_cell.angle_gamma   90.00
#
_symmetry.space_group_name_H-M   'P 1'
#
loop_
_entity.id
_entity.type
_entity.pdbx_description
1 polymer ?
#
loop_
_entity_poly.entity_id
_entity_poly.type
_entity_poly.pdbx_seq_one_letter_code
_entity_poly.pdbx_strand_id
1 'polypeptide(L)'
;MKKYQGLLIASILNAVFFVWVYIVQIYEIKWTIVGVFYELLIIPMMLLAPTLLVLSVIQIKKKGLQVPSFISLLLSAGITVSLLSLFIMD
;
A
#
# COMPACT_ATOMS: atom_id res chain seq x y z
N MET A 1 -8.04 -5.65 -21.57
CA MET A 1 -6.89 -4.96 -20.94
C MET A 1 -7.27 -3.97 -19.82
N LYS A 2 -8.45 -3.31 -19.83
CA LYS A 2 -8.84 -2.29 -18.84
C LYS A 2 -8.87 -2.71 -17.35
N LYS A 3 -9.15 -3.99 -17.05
CA LYS A 3 -9.36 -4.48 -15.66
C LYS A 3 -8.08 -4.62 -14.82
N TYR A 4 -6.91 -4.71 -15.46
CA TYR A 4 -5.60 -4.86 -14.78
C TYR A 4 -4.95 -3.51 -14.47
N GLN A 5 -5.25 -2.51 -15.30
CA GLN A 5 -4.81 -1.14 -15.06
C GLN A 5 -5.38 -0.62 -13.74
N GLY A 6 -6.62 -0.97 -13.38
CA GLY A 6 -7.21 -0.58 -12.09
C GLY A 6 -6.41 -1.07 -10.87
N LEU A 7 -5.92 -2.31 -10.91
CA LEU A 7 -5.16 -2.89 -9.79
C LEU A 7 -3.75 -2.29 -9.68
N LEU A 8 -3.11 -2.04 -10.84
CA LEU A 8 -1.83 -1.34 -10.90
C LEU A 8 -1.96 0.13 -10.46
N ILE A 9 -3.00 0.84 -10.90
CA ILE A 9 -3.28 2.22 -10.47
C ILE A 9 -3.55 2.27 -8.96
N ALA A 10 -4.37 1.35 -8.43
CA ALA A 10 -4.62 1.27 -6.99
C ALA A 10 -3.34 1.00 -6.21
N SER A 11 -2.46 0.12 -6.72
CA SER A 11 -1.16 -0.17 -6.10
C SER A 11 -0.21 1.02 -6.13
N ILE A 12 -0.18 1.78 -7.23
CA ILE A 12 0.61 3.01 -7.35
C ILE A 12 0.08 4.09 -6.39
N LEU A 13 -1.24 4.30 -6.35
CA LEU A 13 -1.84 5.25 -5.42
C LEU A 13 -1.57 4.88 -3.97
N ASN A 14 -1.66 3.58 -3.63
CA ASN A 14 -1.32 3.09 -2.30
C ASN A 14 0.17 3.29 -1.99
N ALA A 15 1.06 3.16 -2.97
CA ALA A 15 2.50 3.42 -2.81
C ALA A 15 2.79 4.91 -2.58
N VAL A 16 2.15 5.81 -3.33
CA VAL A 16 2.27 7.25 -3.12
C VAL A 16 1.72 7.64 -1.74
N PHE A 17 0.60 7.05 -1.34
CA PHE A 17 0.04 7.24 0.00
C PHE A 17 0.99 6.73 1.09
N PHE A 18 1.64 5.58 0.90
CA PHE A 18 2.67 5.07 1.81
C PHE A 18 3.84 6.03 1.99
N VAL A 19 4.35 6.60 0.91
CA VAL A 19 5.46 7.58 0.99
C VAL A 19 5.07 8.78 1.84
N TRP A 20 3.84 9.28 1.70
CA TRP A 20 3.34 10.37 2.53
C TRP A 20 3.24 9.97 4.02
N VAL A 21 2.64 8.81 4.31
CA VAL A 21 2.54 8.25 5.67
C VAL A 21 3.93 8.10 6.31
N TYR A 22 4.90 7.58 5.56
CA TYR A 22 6.27 7.41 6.00
C TYR A 22 6.96 8.73 6.36
N ILE A 23 6.74 9.78 5.55
CA ILE A 23 7.26 11.12 5.83
C ILE A 23 6.62 11.66 7.13
N VAL A 24 5.30 11.57 7.28
CA VAL A 24 4.61 12.08 8.48
C VAL A 24 5.11 11.39 9.75
N GLN A 25 5.35 10.09 9.68
CA GLN A 25 5.88 9.31 10.81
C GLN A 25 7.33 9.67 11.15
N ILE A 26 8.23 9.77 10.15
CA ILE A 26 9.65 10.15 10.37
C ILE A 26 9.79 11.53 10.99
N TYR A 27 9.01 12.50 10.54
CA TYR A 27 9.09 13.87 11.04
C TYR A 27 8.26 14.09 12.32
N GLU A 28 7.70 13.03 12.90
CA GLU A 28 6.85 13.04 14.10
C GLU A 28 5.80 14.17 14.09
N ILE A 29 5.15 14.36 12.94
CA ILE A 29 4.21 15.46 12.75
C ILE A 29 2.88 15.07 13.42
N LYS A 30 2.84 15.03 14.75
CA LYS A 30 1.69 14.55 15.55
C LYS A 30 0.63 15.63 15.79
N TRP A 31 1.02 16.90 15.82
CA TRP A 31 0.16 18.01 16.30
C TRP A 31 -0.39 18.94 15.21
N THR A 32 -0.08 18.69 13.94
CA THR A 32 -0.66 19.47 12.83
C THR A 32 -1.83 18.72 12.20
N ILE A 33 -2.63 19.44 11.39
CA ILE A 33 -3.73 18.86 10.60
C ILE A 33 -3.26 17.60 9.84
N VAL A 34 -2.02 17.60 9.35
CA VAL A 34 -1.37 16.48 8.64
C VAL A 34 -1.27 15.23 9.53
N GLY A 35 -0.97 15.39 10.82
CA GLY A 35 -0.90 14.31 11.80
C GLY A 35 -2.27 13.69 12.11
N VAL A 36 -3.30 14.51 12.26
CA VAL A 36 -4.68 14.03 12.48
C VAL A 36 -5.17 13.23 11.27
N PHE A 37 -4.88 13.68 10.05
CA PHE A 37 -5.21 12.92 8.84
C PHE A 37 -4.42 11.62 8.74
N TYR A 38 -3.16 11.60 9.19
CA TYR A 38 -2.35 10.37 9.24
C TYR A 38 -3.01 9.32 10.14
N GLU A 39 -3.40 9.70 11.37
CA GLU A 39 -4.03 8.76 12.31
C GLU A 39 -5.35 8.20 11.76
N LEU A 40 -6.12 9.02 11.05
CA LEU A 40 -7.38 8.62 10.43
C LEU A 40 -7.19 7.69 9.24
N LEU A 41 -6.17 7.94 8.42
CA LEU A 41 -5.98 7.26 7.13
C LEU A 41 -5.06 6.04 7.21
N ILE A 42 -4.29 5.88 8.30
CA ILE A 42 -3.40 4.73 8.46
C ILE A 42 -4.18 3.42 8.63
N ILE A 43 -5.36 3.46 9.27
CA ILE A 43 -6.21 2.28 9.46
C ILE A 43 -6.72 1.75 8.09
N PRO A 44 -7.38 2.56 7.23
CA PRO A 44 -7.72 2.15 5.87
C PRO A 44 -6.54 1.61 5.08
N MET A 45 -5.36 2.21 5.25
CA MET A 45 -4.16 1.82 4.55
C MET A 45 -3.63 0.45 4.98
N MET A 46 -3.60 0.18 6.29
CA MET A 46 -3.22 -1.11 6.85
C MET A 46 -4.12 -2.25 6.35
N LEU A 47 -5.37 -1.95 6.02
CA LEU A 47 -6.28 -2.91 5.40
C LEU A 47 -6.07 -3.01 3.88
N LEU A 48 -5.84 -1.88 3.19
CA LEU A 48 -5.69 -1.84 1.74
C LEU A 48 -4.44 -2.58 1.23
N ALA A 49 -3.28 -2.39 1.88
CA ALA A 49 -2.02 -3.00 1.44
C ALA A 49 -2.06 -4.56 1.38
N PRO A 50 -2.47 -5.28 2.44
CA PRO A 50 -2.59 -6.75 2.38
C PRO A 50 -3.72 -7.19 1.44
N THR A 51 -4.80 -6.41 1.33
CA THR A 51 -5.90 -6.73 0.40
C THR A 51 -5.44 -6.67 -1.06
N LEU A 52 -4.68 -5.64 -1.44
CA LEU A 52 -4.08 -5.51 -2.78
C LEU A 52 -3.06 -6.61 -3.06
N LEU A 53 -2.30 -7.04 -2.05
CA LEU A 53 -1.39 -8.17 -2.15
C LEU A 53 -2.15 -9.47 -2.48
N VAL A 54 -3.19 -9.79 -1.71
CA VAL A 54 -4.02 -10.99 -1.93
C VAL A 54 -4.68 -10.95 -3.31
N LEU A 55 -5.24 -9.80 -3.71
CA LEU A 55 -5.84 -9.63 -5.03
C LEU A 55 -4.82 -9.81 -6.17
N SER A 56 -3.58 -9.34 -5.99
CA SER A 56 -2.50 -9.51 -6.96
C SER A 56 -2.14 -11.00 -7.11
N VAL A 57 -2.03 -11.74 -6.00
CA VAL A 57 -1.76 -13.19 -6.02
C VAL A 57 -2.89 -13.96 -6.72
N ILE A 58 -4.15 -13.66 -6.37
CA ILE A 58 -5.32 -14.29 -7.00
C ILE A 58 -5.33 -14.02 -8.50
N GLN A 59 -5.00 -12.80 -8.92
CA GLN A 59 -4.99 -12.42 -10.32
C GLN A 59 -3.91 -13.17 -11.12
N ILE A 60 -2.69 -13.28 -10.58
CA ILE A 60 -1.60 -14.06 -11.18
C ILE A 60 -1.99 -15.54 -11.28
N LYS A 61 -2.56 -16.12 -10.21
CA LYS A 61 -2.99 -17.52 -10.19
C LYS A 61 -4.07 -17.82 -11.23
N LYS A 62 -5.04 -16.91 -11.42
CA LYS A 62 -6.16 -17.11 -12.35
C LYS A 62 -5.83 -16.87 -13.81
N LYS A 63 -4.87 -16.00 -14.10
CA LYS A 63 -4.68 -15.46 -15.47
C LYS A 63 -3.24 -15.49 -15.98
N GLY A 64 -2.35 -16.15 -15.23
CA GLY A 64 -0.93 -16.21 -15.52
C GLY A 64 -0.19 -14.95 -15.07
N LEU A 65 1.14 -15.02 -15.13
CA LEU A 65 2.03 -13.93 -14.76
C LEU A 65 1.93 -12.80 -15.80
N GLN A 66 1.27 -11.71 -15.43
CA GLN A 66 1.23 -10.48 -16.23
C GLN A 66 2.08 -9.41 -15.56
N VAL A 67 2.90 -8.71 -16.36
CA VAL A 67 3.82 -7.65 -15.86
C VAL A 67 3.12 -6.66 -14.91
N PRO A 68 1.92 -6.13 -15.20
CA PRO A 68 1.23 -5.22 -14.29
C PRO A 68 0.88 -5.85 -12.93
N SER A 69 0.43 -7.10 -12.93
CA SER A 69 0.06 -7.82 -11.71
C SER A 69 1.29 -8.17 -10.88
N PHE A 70 2.42 -8.45 -11.53
CA PHE A 70 3.69 -8.71 -10.85
C PHE A 70 4.25 -7.45 -10.17
N ILE A 71 4.23 -6.30 -10.85
CA ILE A 71 4.63 -5.01 -10.27
C ILE A 71 3.72 -4.66 -9.08
N SER A 72 2.41 -4.84 -9.23
CA SER A 72 1.44 -4.59 -8.17
C SER A 72 1.67 -5.47 -6.94
N LEU A 73 2.05 -6.74 -7.17
CA LEU A 73 2.40 -7.67 -6.11
C LEU A 73 3.66 -7.23 -5.37
N LEU A 74 4.73 -6.85 -6.08
CA LEU A 74 5.97 -6.36 -5.47
C LEU A 74 5.74 -5.10 -4.65
N LEU A 75 4.99 -4.13 -5.18
CA LEU A 75 4.65 -2.90 -4.47
C LEU A 75 3.84 -3.20 -3.21
N SER A 76 2.79 -4.01 -3.33
CA SER A 76 1.92 -4.34 -2.18
C SER A 76 2.67 -5.15 -1.12
N ALA A 77 3.53 -6.08 -1.52
CA ALA A 77 4.40 -6.83 -0.62
C ALA A 77 5.38 -5.93 0.12
N GLY A 78 6.08 -5.05 -0.60
CA GLY A 78 7.00 -4.07 -0.01
C GLY A 78 6.31 -3.17 1.00
N ILE A 79 5.16 -2.58 0.64
CA ILE A 79 4.38 -1.71 1.53
C ILE A 79 3.90 -2.48 2.77
N THR A 80 3.40 -3.71 2.60
CA THR A 80 2.88 -4.51 3.72
C THR A 80 4.00 -4.86 4.71
N VAL A 81 5.18 -5.26 4.22
CA VAL A 81 6.36 -5.54 5.07
C VAL A 81 6.83 -4.27 5.77
N SER A 82 6.93 -3.15 5.05
CA SER A 82 7.37 -1.88 5.65
C SER A 82 6.39 -1.36 6.71
N LEU A 83 5.08 -1.48 6.48
CA LEU A 83 4.05 -1.17 7.49
C LEU A 83 4.21 -2.06 8.71
N LEU A 84 4.35 -3.38 8.53
CA LEU A 84 4.58 -4.30 9.65
C LEU A 84 5.84 -3.92 10.44
N SER A 85 6.94 -3.58 9.77
CA SER A 85 8.16 -3.16 10.47
C SER A 85 7.97 -1.84 11.22
N LEU A 86 7.24 -0.87 10.65
CA LEU A 86 6.95 0.40 11.32
C LEU A 86 6.11 0.20 12.59
N PHE A 87 5.13 -0.69 12.55
CA PHE A 87 4.26 -0.95 13.70
C PHE A 87 4.82 -1.94 14.73
N ILE A 88 5.82 -2.76 14.36
CA ILE A 88 6.48 -3.68 15.29
C ILE A 88 7.69 -3.01 15.99
N MET A 89 8.30 -2.00 15.35
CA MET A 89 9.44 -1.27 15.91
C MET A 89 9.06 -0.04 16.76
N ASP A 90 7.83 0.46 16.64
CA ASP A 90 7.20 1.38 17.61
C ASP A 90 6.67 0.61 18.84
#